data_AF-A0AAI9ZRN8-F1
#
_entry.id   AF-A0AAI9ZRN8-F1
#
_cell.length_a   1.000
_cell.length_b   1.000
_cell.length_c   1.000
_cell.angle_alpha   90.00
_cell.angle_beta   90.00
_cell.angle_gamma   90.00
#
_symmetry.space_group_name_H-M   'P 1'
#
loop_
_entity.id
_entity.type
_entity.pdbx_description
1 polymer ?
#
loop_
_entity_poly.entity_id
_entity_poly.type
_entity_poly.pdbx_seq_one_letter_code
_entity_poly.pdbx_strand_id
1 'polypeptide(L)'
;MQYLLDMTTALPSASGEFRRHSMGYSQLVLMTVPVGGDIGEEVHTVDQILTFTSGKGLAQVAGKEQEVKAGDMVIVPAGTKHQFLNRGPTPLILYTVYSPAEHKPTAVHKTKDQGDKEEEDGIDIAPEWSRRSKEQNEKEGWVKGE
;
A
#
# COMPACT_ATOMS: atom_id res chain seq x y z
N MET A 1 11.51 12.85 9.18
CA MET A 1 12.16 11.55 8.93
C MET A 1 11.34 10.47 9.62
N GLN A 2 10.91 9.43 8.90
CA GLN A 2 10.36 8.21 9.51
C GLN A 2 11.40 7.12 9.37
N TYR A 3 11.66 6.40 10.46
CA TYR A 3 12.65 5.33 10.50
C TYR A 3 11.93 4.04 10.93
N LEU A 4 11.89 3.07 10.02
CA LEU A 4 11.19 1.80 10.21
C LEU A 4 12.23 0.68 10.23
N LEU A 5 12.75 0.40 11.42
CA LEU A 5 13.82 -0.57 11.63
C LEU A 5 13.36 -1.97 11.20
N ASP A 6 14.12 -2.67 10.37
CA ASP A 6 13.80 -4.03 9.91
C ASP A 6 12.51 -4.15 9.06
N MET A 7 12.02 -3.05 8.48
CA MET A 7 10.79 -3.02 7.65
C MET A 7 10.84 -3.96 6.44
N THR A 8 12.03 -4.30 5.96
CA THR A 8 12.21 -5.22 4.81
C THR A 8 12.50 -6.65 5.25
N THR A 9 12.57 -6.92 6.55
CA THR A 9 12.97 -8.21 7.13
C THR A 9 12.02 -8.65 8.25
N ALA A 10 12.25 -8.23 9.49
CA ALA A 10 11.59 -8.77 10.68
C ALA A 10 10.33 -8.00 11.15
N LEU A 11 10.20 -6.71 10.83
CA LEU A 11 9.01 -5.92 11.19
C LEU A 11 7.73 -6.47 10.56
N PRO A 12 7.73 -6.79 9.24
CA PRO A 12 6.55 -7.34 8.58
C PRO A 12 6.07 -8.66 9.18
N SER A 13 7.00 -9.54 9.55
CA SER A 13 6.69 -10.84 10.16
C SER A 13 6.22 -10.75 11.61
N ALA A 14 6.44 -9.62 12.28
CA ALA A 14 5.95 -9.35 13.63
C ALA A 14 4.60 -8.60 13.66
N SER A 15 4.13 -8.06 12.53
CA SER A 15 2.87 -7.33 12.44
C SER A 15 1.71 -8.27 12.07
N GLY A 16 0.77 -8.43 13.00
CA GLY A 16 -0.48 -9.18 12.76
C GLY A 16 -1.57 -8.39 12.04
N GLU A 17 -1.38 -7.08 11.82
CA GLU A 17 -2.38 -6.19 11.22
C GLU A 17 -2.48 -6.38 9.69
N PHE A 18 -3.69 -6.26 9.14
CA PHE A 18 -3.94 -6.40 7.71
C PHE A 18 -3.38 -5.22 6.90
N ARG A 19 -3.58 -3.97 7.35
CA ARG A 19 -2.97 -2.76 6.77
C ARG A 19 -2.50 -1.80 7.87
N ARG A 20 -1.30 -1.23 7.71
CA ARG A 20 -0.82 -0.10 8.54
C ARG A 20 -0.21 1.00 7.68
N HIS A 21 -0.84 2.17 7.68
CA HIS A 21 -0.47 3.30 6.82
C HIS A 21 0.50 4.27 7.49
N SER A 22 1.41 4.86 6.70
CA SER A 22 2.33 5.91 7.12
C SER A 22 1.98 7.27 6.51
N MET A 23 2.65 8.34 6.96
CA MET A 23 2.48 9.71 6.46
C MET A 23 3.57 10.10 5.45
N GLY A 24 3.23 10.92 4.47
CA GLY A 24 4.15 11.53 3.50
C GLY A 24 3.44 11.83 2.18
N TYR A 25 4.10 12.53 1.24
CA TYR A 25 3.53 12.72 -0.11
C TYR A 25 3.22 11.39 -0.77
N SER A 26 4.11 10.42 -0.56
CA SER A 26 3.86 9.01 -0.78
C SER A 26 3.42 8.35 0.53
N GLN A 27 2.58 7.33 0.43
CA GLN A 27 2.07 6.56 1.56
C GLN A 27 2.66 5.17 1.55
N LEU A 28 3.36 4.80 2.64
CA LEU A 28 3.83 3.44 2.85
C LEU A 28 2.77 2.67 3.64
N VAL A 29 2.43 1.46 3.21
CA VAL A 29 1.50 0.56 3.90
C VAL A 29 2.17 -0.78 4.11
N LEU A 30 2.19 -1.27 5.35
CA LEU A 30 2.55 -2.66 5.64
C LEU A 30 1.30 -3.54 5.55
N MET A 31 1.39 -4.68 4.89
CA MET A 31 0.27 -5.60 4.72
C MET A 31 0.62 -7.05 5.02
N THR A 32 -0.29 -7.72 5.72
CA THR A 32 -0.24 -9.17 5.99
C THR A 32 -1.50 -9.81 5.43
N VAL A 33 -1.38 -10.55 4.34
CA VAL A 33 -2.50 -11.26 3.70
C VAL A 33 -2.54 -12.70 4.18
N PRO A 34 -3.62 -13.16 4.85
CA PRO A 34 -3.72 -14.52 5.35
C PRO A 34 -3.74 -15.54 4.20
N VAL A 35 -3.45 -16.80 4.52
CA VAL A 35 -3.50 -17.90 3.54
C VAL A 35 -4.89 -17.98 2.91
N GLY A 36 -4.96 -17.98 1.58
CA GLY A 36 -6.21 -17.97 0.82
C GLY A 36 -6.92 -16.61 0.76
N GLY A 37 -6.38 -15.58 1.41
CA GLY A 37 -6.91 -14.21 1.33
C GLY A 37 -6.34 -13.42 0.15
N ASP A 38 -6.81 -12.19 0.03
CA ASP A 38 -6.40 -11.21 -0.99
C ASP A 38 -6.37 -9.80 -0.39
N ILE A 39 -5.79 -8.85 -1.15
CA ILE A 39 -5.76 -7.43 -0.77
C ILE A 39 -7.11 -6.74 -1.06
N GLY A 40 -7.80 -7.18 -2.11
CA GLY A 40 -8.89 -6.46 -2.78
C GLY A 40 -8.52 -6.12 -4.23
N GLU A 41 -9.52 -6.07 -5.10
CA GLU A 41 -9.37 -5.61 -6.49
C GLU A 41 -9.55 -4.09 -6.52
N GLU A 42 -8.56 -3.38 -7.06
CA GLU A 42 -8.54 -1.92 -7.04
C GLU A 42 -8.20 -1.32 -8.42
N VAL A 43 -8.67 -0.09 -8.62
CA VAL A 43 -8.22 0.84 -9.67
C VAL A 43 -8.14 2.22 -9.02
N HIS A 44 -6.95 2.79 -8.93
CA HIS A 44 -6.73 4.11 -8.32
C HIS A 44 -5.96 5.04 -9.25
N THR A 45 -5.92 6.32 -8.88
CA THR A 45 -5.36 7.39 -9.75
C THR A 45 -3.87 7.64 -9.52
N VAL A 46 -3.20 6.78 -8.74
CA VAL A 46 -1.82 6.97 -8.30
C VAL A 46 -0.99 5.74 -8.66
N ASP A 47 0.34 5.88 -8.68
CA ASP A 47 1.19 4.71 -8.83
C ASP A 47 1.27 3.94 -7.51
N GLN A 48 1.31 2.61 -7.60
CA GLN A 48 1.54 1.74 -6.45
C GLN A 48 2.71 0.79 -6.71
N ILE A 49 3.64 0.75 -5.76
CA ILE A 49 4.80 -0.16 -5.79
C ILE A 49 4.64 -1.14 -4.65
N LEU A 50 4.68 -2.45 -4.91
CA LEU A 50 4.57 -3.50 -3.91
C LEU A 50 5.87 -4.28 -3.85
N THR A 51 6.42 -4.45 -2.65
CA THR A 51 7.62 -5.27 -2.40
C THR A 51 7.27 -6.40 -1.45
N PHE A 52 7.45 -7.64 -1.92
CA PHE A 52 7.10 -8.84 -1.16
C PHE A 52 8.27 -9.27 -0.29
N THR A 53 8.04 -9.37 1.02
CA THR A 53 9.08 -9.71 2.01
C THR A 53 8.94 -11.14 2.52
N SER A 54 7.75 -11.75 2.40
CA SER A 54 7.52 -13.15 2.78
C SER A 54 6.37 -13.78 1.99
N GLY A 55 6.36 -15.11 1.92
CA GLY A 55 5.29 -15.89 1.30
C GLY A 55 5.37 -15.96 -0.23
N LYS A 56 4.29 -16.50 -0.81
CA LYS A 56 4.09 -16.62 -2.26
C LYS A 56 2.65 -16.26 -2.59
N GLY A 57 2.46 -15.58 -3.71
CA GLY A 57 1.15 -15.12 -4.14
C GLY A 57 1.01 -15.06 -5.64
N LEU A 58 -0.13 -14.58 -6.10
CA LEU A 58 -0.42 -14.30 -7.49
C LEU A 58 -0.76 -12.82 -7.63
N ALA A 59 0.01 -12.12 -8.45
CA ALA A 59 -0.32 -10.79 -8.92
C ALA A 59 -1.19 -10.90 -10.17
N GLN A 60 -2.32 -10.20 -10.18
CA GLN A 60 -3.16 -10.02 -11.35
C GLN A 60 -3.13 -8.53 -11.70
N VAL A 61 -2.40 -8.15 -12.74
CA VAL A 61 -2.19 -6.72 -13.11
C VAL A 61 -2.45 -6.54 -14.59
N ALA A 62 -3.31 -5.59 -14.95
CA ALA A 62 -3.70 -5.34 -16.34
C ALA A 62 -4.15 -6.60 -17.11
N GLY A 63 -4.86 -7.51 -16.42
CA GLY A 63 -5.32 -8.78 -16.98
C GLY A 63 -4.24 -9.85 -17.18
N LYS A 64 -3.01 -9.61 -16.71
CA LYS A 64 -1.92 -10.61 -16.71
C LYS A 64 -1.76 -11.18 -15.32
N GLU A 65 -1.53 -12.49 -15.25
CA GLU A 65 -1.22 -13.20 -14.01
C GLU A 65 0.29 -13.48 -13.92
N GLN A 66 0.87 -13.26 -12.74
CA GLN A 66 2.29 -13.51 -12.46
C GLN A 66 2.44 -14.00 -11.03
N GLU A 67 3.15 -15.11 -10.83
CA GLU A 67 3.54 -15.54 -9.48
C GLU A 67 4.54 -14.56 -8.88
N VAL A 68 4.35 -14.24 -7.61
CA VAL A 68 5.24 -13.38 -6.81
C VAL A 68 5.67 -14.11 -5.55
N LYS A 69 6.89 -13.82 -5.09
CA LYS A 69 7.47 -14.37 -3.85
C LYS A 69 8.33 -13.33 -3.14
N ALA A 70 8.79 -13.68 -1.94
CA ALA A 70 9.76 -12.88 -1.20
C ALA A 70 10.96 -12.47 -2.09
N GLY A 71 11.26 -11.17 -2.11
CA GLY A 71 12.30 -10.55 -2.93
C GLY A 71 11.80 -9.95 -4.24
N ASP A 72 10.57 -10.24 -4.66
CA ASP A 72 9.99 -9.67 -5.88
C ASP A 72 9.39 -8.27 -5.62
N MET A 73 9.27 -7.50 -6.69
CA MET A 73 8.64 -6.19 -6.70
C MET A 73 7.68 -6.09 -7.90
N VAL A 74 6.52 -5.48 -7.67
CA VAL A 74 5.53 -5.17 -8.71
C VAL A 74 5.26 -3.67 -8.69
N ILE A 75 5.27 -3.05 -9.87
CA ILE A 75 4.89 -1.66 -10.08
C ILE A 75 3.56 -1.67 -10.82
N VAL A 76 2.56 -1.03 -10.24
CA VAL A 76 1.22 -0.85 -10.79
C VAL A 76 1.04 0.63 -11.14
N PRO A 77 1.01 0.99 -12.43
CA PRO A 77 0.77 2.37 -12.84
C PRO A 77 -0.66 2.83 -12.52
N ALA A 78 -0.82 4.14 -12.30
CA ALA A 78 -2.13 4.78 -12.15
C ALA A 78 -3.13 4.34 -13.24
N GLY A 79 -4.39 4.11 -12.84
CA GLY A 79 -5.47 3.66 -13.71
C GLY A 79 -5.40 2.18 -14.11
N THR A 80 -4.45 1.42 -13.57
CA THR A 80 -4.31 -0.01 -13.87
C THR A 80 -5.13 -0.84 -12.89
N LYS A 81 -6.01 -1.69 -13.42
CA LYS A 81 -6.70 -2.70 -12.62
C LYS A 81 -5.74 -3.74 -12.10
N HIS A 82 -5.78 -3.99 -10.79
CA HIS A 82 -4.87 -4.93 -10.13
C HIS A 82 -5.49 -5.62 -8.90
N GLN A 83 -4.95 -6.79 -8.57
CA GLN A 83 -5.27 -7.58 -7.37
C GLN A 83 -4.08 -8.47 -7.00
N PHE A 84 -3.94 -8.77 -5.72
CA PHE A 84 -2.92 -9.69 -5.21
C PHE A 84 -3.54 -10.73 -4.29
N LEU A 85 -3.32 -12.00 -4.62
CA LEU A 85 -3.90 -13.13 -3.90
C LEU A 85 -2.81 -13.94 -3.20
N ASN A 86 -3.04 -14.33 -1.95
CA ASN A 86 -2.20 -15.30 -1.27
C ASN A 86 -2.64 -16.74 -1.63
N ARG A 87 -1.93 -17.35 -2.59
CA ARG A 87 -2.09 -18.76 -2.97
C ARG A 87 -1.04 -19.68 -2.33
N GLY A 88 -0.19 -19.14 -1.47
CA GLY A 88 0.87 -19.89 -0.79
C GLY A 88 0.41 -20.56 0.51
N PRO A 89 1.24 -21.44 1.09
CA PRO A 89 0.94 -22.11 2.37
C PRO A 89 1.24 -21.26 3.60
N THR A 90 1.75 -20.03 3.43
CA THR A 90 2.11 -19.11 4.50
C THR A 90 1.50 -17.73 4.23
N PRO A 91 1.35 -16.87 5.24
CA PRO A 91 0.96 -15.47 5.01
C PRO A 91 1.86 -14.80 3.97
N LEU A 92 1.24 -14.04 3.07
CA LEU A 92 1.94 -13.19 2.12
C LEU A 92 2.15 -11.85 2.81
N ILE A 93 3.41 -11.47 2.97
CA ILE A 93 3.77 -10.24 3.67
C ILE A 93 4.48 -9.33 2.70
N LEU A 94 4.05 -8.08 2.66
CA LEU A 94 4.55 -7.07 1.76
C LEU A 94 4.45 -5.69 2.39
N TYR A 95 5.22 -4.75 1.86
CA TYR A 95 4.89 -3.35 2.00
C TYR A 95 4.63 -2.75 0.63
N THR A 96 3.79 -1.72 0.60
CA THR A 96 3.48 -1.00 -0.62
C THR A 96 3.63 0.51 -0.44
N VAL A 97 4.01 1.19 -1.50
CA VAL A 97 4.08 2.65 -1.57
C VAL A 97 3.09 3.13 -2.63
N TYR A 98 2.12 3.92 -2.20
CA TYR A 98 1.28 4.73 -3.10
C TYR A 98 1.93 6.09 -3.29
N SER A 99 1.96 6.60 -4.53
CA SER A 99 2.53 7.93 -4.82
C SER A 99 1.69 8.68 -5.86
N PRO A 100 0.94 9.72 -5.47
CA PRO A 100 0.76 10.24 -4.11
C PRO A 100 -0.02 9.30 -3.17
N ALA A 101 -0.18 9.67 -1.90
CA ALA A 101 -0.97 8.92 -0.92
C ALA A 101 -2.44 8.73 -1.37
N GLU A 102 -2.97 7.52 -1.18
CA GLU A 102 -4.31 7.13 -1.63
C GLU A 102 -5.32 6.94 -0.48
N HIS A 103 -4.86 6.44 0.67
CA HIS A 103 -5.71 6.17 1.83
C HIS A 103 -5.51 7.22 2.93
N LYS A 104 -6.40 7.23 3.92
CA LYS A 104 -6.32 8.08 5.11
C LYS A 104 -4.99 7.85 5.83
N PRO A 105 -4.23 8.92 6.13
CA PRO A 105 -3.00 8.77 6.88
C PRO A 105 -3.28 8.18 8.25
N THR A 106 -2.38 7.32 8.75
CA THR A 106 -2.46 6.66 10.06
C THR A 106 -3.56 5.63 10.26
N ALA A 107 -4.35 5.31 9.22
CA ALA A 107 -5.32 4.22 9.29
C ALA A 107 -4.63 2.88 9.59
N VAL A 108 -5.28 2.06 10.43
CA VAL A 108 -4.85 0.70 10.75
C VAL A 108 -6.06 -0.21 10.63
N HIS A 109 -6.00 -1.16 9.70
CA HIS A 109 -7.07 -2.12 9.47
C HIS A 109 -6.62 -3.47 10.02
N LYS A 110 -7.41 -4.04 10.94
CA LYS A 110 -7.18 -5.37 11.51
C LYS A 110 -7.59 -6.48 10.55
N THR A 111 -8.57 -6.19 9.70
CA THR A 111 -9.17 -7.13 8.76
C THR A 111 -9.41 -6.43 7.43
N LYS A 112 -9.57 -7.22 6.36
CA LYS A 112 -9.98 -6.72 5.05
C LYS A 112 -11.32 -6.02 5.12
N ASP A 113 -12.34 -6.69 5.68
CA ASP A 113 -13.71 -6.17 5.82
C ASP A 113 -13.77 -4.80 6.52
N GLN A 114 -12.92 -4.57 7.52
CA GLN A 114 -12.83 -3.26 8.17
C GLN A 114 -12.34 -2.18 7.18
N GLY A 115 -11.26 -2.47 6.45
CA GLY A 115 -10.71 -1.52 5.48
C GLY A 115 -11.67 -1.25 4.32
N ASP A 116 -12.28 -2.28 3.77
CA ASP A 116 -13.27 -2.15 2.69
C ASP A 116 -14.46 -1.28 3.14
N LYS A 117 -14.94 -1.50 4.36
CA LYS A 117 -16.03 -0.71 4.93
C LYS A 117 -15.64 0.75 5.15
N GLU A 118 -14.44 1.02 5.68
CA GLU A 118 -13.98 2.40 5.87
C GLU A 118 -13.82 3.14 4.54
N GLU A 119 -13.46 2.44 3.46
CA GLU A 119 -13.43 2.98 2.11
C GLU A 119 -14.85 3.27 1.56
N GLU A 120 -15.77 2.30 1.66
CA GLU A 120 -17.18 2.45 1.25
C GLU A 120 -17.90 3.59 2.00
N ASP A 121 -17.65 3.71 3.31
CA ASP A 121 -18.23 4.75 4.16
C ASP A 121 -17.56 6.14 3.94
N GLY A 122 -16.54 6.23 3.07
CA GLY A 122 -15.80 7.46 2.81
C GLY A 122 -15.01 7.97 4.03
N ILE A 123 -14.61 7.07 4.91
CA ILE A 123 -13.75 7.36 6.07
C ILE A 123 -12.28 7.30 5.65
N ASP A 124 -11.95 6.38 4.74
CA ASP A 124 -10.59 6.14 4.25
C ASP A 124 -10.29 6.99 2.99
N ILE A 125 -10.02 8.28 3.19
CA ILE A 125 -9.79 9.24 2.09
C ILE A 125 -8.34 9.73 2.06
N ALA A 126 -7.76 9.78 0.86
CA ALA A 126 -6.48 10.43 0.57
C ALA A 126 -6.39 11.83 1.20
N PRO A 127 -5.26 12.19 1.84
CA PRO A 127 -5.08 13.54 2.34
C PRO A 127 -4.94 14.55 1.18
N GLU A 128 -5.68 15.67 1.21
CA GLU A 128 -5.58 16.69 0.15
C GLU A 128 -4.15 17.19 -0.09
N TRP A 129 -3.34 17.26 0.98
CA TRP A 129 -1.98 17.76 0.89
C TRP A 129 -1.04 16.87 0.07
N SER A 130 -1.33 15.57 -0.12
CA SER A 130 -0.51 14.70 -0.97
C SER A 130 -0.63 15.03 -2.46
N ARG A 131 -1.69 15.75 -2.86
CA ARG A 131 -1.99 16.10 -4.25
C ARG A 131 -1.59 17.53 -4.63
N ARG A 132 -0.99 18.28 -3.70
CA ARG A 132 -0.59 19.68 -3.94
C ARG A 132 0.57 19.77 -4.93
N SER A 133 0.53 20.79 -5.78
CA SER A 133 1.62 21.14 -6.68
C SER A 133 2.81 21.74 -5.91
N LYS A 134 3.98 21.80 -6.55
CA LYS A 134 5.16 22.51 -6.03
C LYS A 134 4.81 23.95 -5.65
N GLU A 135 4.12 24.68 -6.53
CA GLU A 135 3.72 26.08 -6.32
C GLU A 135 2.83 26.25 -5.08
N GLN A 136 1.83 25.37 -4.90
CA GLN A 136 0.96 25.40 -3.72
C GLN A 136 1.77 25.18 -2.43
N ASN A 137 2.70 24.22 -2.47
CA ASN A 137 3.54 23.90 -1.32
C ASN A 137 4.55 24.99 -0.98
N GLU A 138 5.09 25.70 -1.98
CA GLU A 138 5.94 26.88 -1.78
C GLU A 138 5.14 28.04 -1.20
N LYS A 139 3.96 28.32 -1.74
CA LYS A 139 3.06 29.38 -1.25
C LYS A 139 2.65 29.17 0.21
N GLU A 140 2.41 27.92 0.61
CA GLU A 140 2.05 27.56 1.98
C GLU A 140 3.28 27.33 2.90
N GLY A 141 4.51 27.44 2.38
CA GLY A 141 5.74 27.31 3.16
C GLY A 141 6.15 25.89 3.55
N TRP A 142 5.54 24.86 2.96
CA TRP A 142 5.89 23.45 3.19
C TRP A 142 7.18 23.04 2.49
N VAL A 143 7.46 23.64 1.34
CA VAL A 143 8.67 23.44 0.56
C VAL A 143 9.32 24.79 0.35
N LYS A 144 10.64 24.87 0.54
CA LYS A 144 11.39 26.07 0.14
C LYS A 144 11.57 26.02 -1.37
N GLY A 145 11.15 27.08 -2.06
CA GLY A 145 11.54 27.28 -3.45
C GLY A 145 13.06 27.40 -3.57
N GLU A 146 13.58 26.94 -4.71
CA GLU A 146 14.97 27.13 -5.10
C GLU A 146 15.22 28.56 -5.59
#